data_AF-I3SQF8-F1
#
_entry.id   AF-I3SQF8-F1
#
_cell.length_a   1.000
_cell.length_b   1.000
_cell.length_c   1.000
_cell.angle_alpha   90.00
_cell.angle_beta   90.00
_cell.angle_gamma   90.00
#
_symmetry.space_group_name_H-M   'P 1'
#
loop_
_entity.id
_entity.type
_entity.pdbx_description
1 polymer ?
#
loop_
_entity_poly.entity_id
_entity_poly.type
_entity_poly.pdbx_seq_one_letter_code
_entity_poly.pdbx_strand_id
1 'polypeptide(L)'
;MSVLSPPTHSPLLLNTKTNHLSSSSSSPSSLLPLLTFSSKPSSSLTLFSSSKSGNGLASEEKKILLERDGYDVDADDYFPQSSSPKSKRKKEQQKTRGGKQVQDPPVEPKPPRTTHKLLQVIGGTARRTKLLSPKSMDVRPMMEVVKGAAFDILQAAGGSPASLRPGRWLDLYSGTGSVGIEALSRGCSEVHFVEMDPWVVSDVLRPNLEVTGFIDDSVIHTVRVEKFFERAEQFVGNNDTFDYISVTPPYAEVDYVVLMRVISESPFVGDDTFIVVEYPLKTDMLESCGPLVKITDRRFGRTLLAIYGPTWAQKKRKSKYEKHN
;
A
#
# COMPACT_ATOMS: atom_id res chain seq x y z
N MET A 1 -38.69 -43.58 55.72
CA MET A 1 -39.45 -42.39 56.16
C MET A 1 -38.99 -41.23 55.26
N SER A 2 -39.64 -41.05 54.10
CA SER A 2 -40.69 -40.03 53.83
C SER A 2 -40.09 -38.61 53.87
N VAL A 3 -40.06 -37.78 52.82
CA VAL A 3 -41.08 -37.39 51.80
C VAL A 3 -40.29 -36.71 50.62
N LEU A 4 -40.36 -37.08 49.32
CA LEU A 4 -41.37 -36.90 48.25
C LEU A 4 -41.73 -35.44 47.85
N SER A 5 -41.05 -34.94 46.78
CA SER A 5 -41.48 -34.19 45.55
C SER A 5 -42.37 -32.91 45.63
N PRO A 6 -42.58 -32.09 44.55
CA PRO A 6 -42.21 -32.22 43.12
C PRO A 6 -41.68 -30.93 42.40
N PRO A 7 -41.35 -30.99 41.09
CA PRO A 7 -41.14 -29.83 40.21
C PRO A 7 -42.42 -29.42 39.46
N THR A 8 -42.54 -28.15 39.08
CA THR A 8 -43.69 -27.61 38.32
C THR A 8 -43.36 -27.34 36.85
N HIS A 9 -44.20 -27.89 35.98
CA HIS A 9 -44.27 -27.72 34.52
C HIS A 9 -45.17 -26.54 34.10
N SER A 10 -44.79 -25.84 33.00
CA SER A 10 -45.63 -25.36 31.86
C SER A 10 -46.77 -24.32 32.11
N PRO A 11 -47.29 -23.55 31.11
CA PRO A 11 -47.32 -23.86 29.67
C PRO A 11 -47.08 -22.73 28.65
N LEU A 12 -46.89 -23.20 27.41
CA LEU A 12 -47.12 -22.55 26.12
C LEU A 12 -48.53 -21.92 26.03
N LEU A 13 -48.63 -20.77 25.36
CA LEU A 13 -49.85 -20.31 24.71
C LEU A 13 -49.61 -20.05 23.23
N LEU A 14 -50.22 -20.93 22.44
CA LEU A 14 -50.57 -20.79 21.04
C LEU A 14 -51.51 -19.59 20.87
N ASN A 15 -51.33 -18.80 19.81
CA ASN A 15 -52.46 -18.09 19.22
C ASN A 15 -52.50 -18.36 17.71
N THR A 16 -53.55 -19.06 17.29
CA THR A 16 -53.96 -19.30 15.92
C THR A 16 -55.36 -18.71 15.75
N LYS A 17 -55.59 -18.01 14.63
CA LYS A 17 -56.84 -17.85 13.83
C LYS A 17 -56.75 -16.54 13.03
N THR A 18 -56.47 -16.55 11.72
CA THR A 18 -57.28 -16.93 10.53
C THR A 18 -58.26 -15.85 10.02
N ASN A 19 -57.96 -15.41 8.80
CA ASN A 19 -58.84 -15.20 7.62
C ASN A 19 -59.84 -14.04 7.55
N HIS A 20 -59.66 -13.15 6.55
CA HIS A 20 -60.39 -13.07 5.25
C HIS A 20 -60.19 -11.65 4.68
N LEU A 21 -59.48 -11.46 3.55
CA LEU A 21 -59.89 -11.47 2.14
C LEU A 21 -60.86 -10.36 1.66
N SER A 22 -60.45 -9.73 0.55
CA SER A 22 -61.19 -8.90 -0.44
C SER A 22 -61.56 -7.46 -0.03
N SER A 23 -61.48 -6.41 -0.87
CA SER A 23 -61.03 -6.22 -2.25
C SER A 23 -61.11 -4.72 -2.61
N SER A 24 -60.30 -4.33 -3.60
CA SER A 24 -60.58 -3.37 -4.70
C SER A 24 -60.66 -1.85 -4.51
N SER A 25 -60.00 -1.19 -5.48
CA SER A 25 -60.19 0.18 -6.03
C SER A 25 -59.67 1.34 -5.18
N SER A 26 -59.02 2.37 -5.68
CA SER A 26 -58.67 2.81 -7.05
C SER A 26 -57.69 3.98 -6.93
N SER A 27 -56.82 4.13 -7.92
CA SER A 27 -55.92 5.27 -8.12
C SER A 27 -56.68 6.62 -8.17
N PRO A 28 -55.96 7.76 -8.07
CA PRO A 28 -55.59 8.40 -9.33
C PRO A 28 -54.15 8.91 -9.40
N SER A 29 -53.70 8.90 -10.64
CA SER A 29 -52.50 9.46 -11.22
C SER A 29 -52.25 10.93 -10.87
N SER A 30 -50.99 11.28 -10.63
CA SER A 30 -50.46 12.62 -10.96
C SER A 30 -49.07 12.49 -11.56
N LEU A 31 -48.92 13.13 -12.71
CA LEU A 31 -47.85 13.06 -13.69
C LEU A 31 -46.64 13.92 -13.31
N LEU A 32 -45.43 13.34 -13.46
CA LEU A 32 -44.20 13.92 -14.03
C LEU A 32 -43.50 15.12 -13.30
N PRO A 33 -42.18 15.38 -13.52
CA PRO A 33 -41.36 14.87 -14.61
C PRO A 33 -40.06 14.15 -14.23
N LEU A 34 -39.76 13.21 -15.13
CA LEU A 34 -38.45 12.73 -15.54
C LEU A 34 -37.46 13.92 -15.67
N LEU A 35 -36.45 13.95 -14.81
CA LEU A 35 -35.21 14.68 -15.09
C LEU A 35 -34.16 13.64 -15.47
N THR A 36 -34.10 13.35 -16.77
CA THR A 36 -32.92 12.82 -17.43
C THR A 36 -31.80 13.83 -17.30
N PHE A 37 -30.88 13.62 -16.35
CA PHE A 37 -29.60 14.33 -16.40
C PHE A 37 -28.59 13.50 -17.18
N SER A 38 -28.45 13.96 -18.42
CA SER A 38 -27.37 13.73 -19.37
C SER A 38 -26.01 13.46 -18.72
N SER A 39 -25.45 12.32 -19.10
CA SER A 39 -24.03 12.02 -19.31
C SER A 39 -23.09 13.22 -19.29
N LYS A 40 -21.99 13.09 -18.53
CA LYS A 40 -20.68 13.75 -18.74
C LYS A 40 -19.60 13.00 -17.92
N PRO A 41 -18.33 13.08 -18.32
CA PRO A 41 -17.72 11.98 -19.07
C PRO A 41 -16.79 11.13 -18.19
N SER A 42 -16.66 9.87 -18.59
CA SER A 42 -15.53 9.00 -18.26
C SER A 42 -14.22 9.73 -18.58
N SER A 43 -13.51 10.21 -17.55
CA SER A 43 -12.13 10.64 -17.69
C SER A 43 -11.27 9.39 -17.87
N SER A 44 -11.08 9.00 -19.13
CA SER A 44 -9.98 8.13 -19.53
C SER A 44 -8.68 8.83 -19.13
N LEU A 45 -8.11 8.43 -17.98
CA LEU A 45 -6.77 8.81 -17.58
C LEU A 45 -5.80 8.11 -18.54
N THR A 46 -5.47 8.80 -19.62
CA THR A 46 -4.41 8.38 -20.52
C THR A 46 -3.08 8.63 -19.84
N LEU A 47 -2.48 7.59 -19.26
CA LEU A 47 -1.08 7.63 -18.83
C LEU A 47 -0.19 7.81 -20.07
N PHE A 48 0.49 8.94 -20.15
CA PHE A 48 1.60 9.10 -21.09
C PHE A 48 2.77 8.21 -20.63
N SER A 49 2.96 7.11 -21.35
CA SER A 49 4.22 6.36 -21.33
C SER A 49 5.31 7.25 -21.94
N SER A 50 6.26 7.69 -21.12
CA SER A 50 7.52 8.24 -21.64
C SER A 50 8.37 7.08 -22.16
N SER A 51 8.16 6.70 -23.41
CA SER A 51 9.13 5.93 -24.18
C SER A 51 10.06 6.88 -24.94
N LYS A 52 11.38 6.61 -24.81
CA LYS A 52 12.56 7.07 -25.61
C LYS A 52 13.58 7.77 -24.71
N SER A 53 14.88 7.63 -24.91
CA SER A 53 15.71 6.88 -25.87
C SER A 53 17.13 6.97 -25.32
N GLY A 54 17.94 5.93 -25.52
CA GLY A 54 19.33 5.91 -25.08
C GLY A 54 20.15 7.06 -25.64
N ASN A 55 20.66 7.89 -24.74
CA ASN A 55 22.05 8.36 -24.66
C ASN A 55 22.15 9.20 -23.38
N GLY A 56 22.56 8.55 -22.28
CA GLY A 56 22.82 9.24 -21.02
C GLY A 56 24.06 10.12 -21.14
N LEU A 57 23.95 11.36 -20.65
CA LEU A 57 25.11 12.24 -20.45
C LEU A 57 26.15 11.53 -19.59
N ALA A 58 27.42 11.64 -19.99
CA ALA A 58 28.53 10.99 -19.29
C ALA A 58 28.60 11.51 -17.84
N SER A 59 29.03 10.66 -16.90
CA SER A 59 29.07 10.99 -15.47
C SER A 59 29.77 12.31 -15.14
N GLU A 60 30.73 12.72 -15.97
CA GLU A 60 31.45 13.99 -15.85
C GLU A 60 30.58 15.21 -16.17
N GLU A 61 29.70 15.11 -17.17
CA GLU A 61 28.80 16.19 -17.58
C GLU A 61 27.69 16.43 -16.53
N LYS A 62 27.25 15.36 -15.85
CA LYS A 62 26.33 15.47 -14.70
C LYS A 62 27.01 16.10 -13.49
N LYS A 63 28.29 15.80 -13.26
CA LYS A 63 29.07 16.38 -12.16
C LYS A 63 29.26 17.89 -12.34
N ILE A 64 29.57 18.34 -13.56
CA ILE A 64 29.72 19.76 -13.90
C ILE A 64 28.39 20.53 -13.73
N LEU A 65 27.24 19.92 -14.03
CA LEU A 65 25.92 20.53 -13.79
C LEU A 65 25.58 20.65 -12.30
N LEU A 66 26.01 19.69 -11.48
CA LEU A 66 25.75 19.69 -10.03
C LEU A 66 26.66 20.67 -9.27
N GLU A 67 27.92 20.82 -9.67
CA GLU A 67 28.85 21.80 -9.09
C GLU A 67 28.46 23.24 -9.42
N ARG A 68 27.93 23.50 -10.64
CA ARG A 68 27.49 24.84 -11.05
C ARG A 68 26.33 25.38 -10.20
N ASP A 69 25.46 24.50 -9.72
CA ASP A 69 24.28 24.86 -8.94
C ASP A 69 24.54 24.80 -7.41
N GLY A 70 25.82 24.73 -7.00
CA GLY A 70 26.25 24.95 -5.61
C GLY A 70 26.21 23.74 -4.68
N TYR A 71 26.20 22.51 -5.22
CA TYR A 71 26.23 21.28 -4.44
C TYR A 71 27.66 20.78 -4.27
N ASP A 72 28.14 20.73 -3.03
CA ASP A 72 29.36 20.01 -2.65
C ASP A 72 29.03 18.51 -2.56
N VAL A 73 29.70 17.69 -3.36
CA VAL A 73 29.43 16.26 -3.52
C VAL A 73 30.71 15.48 -3.18
N ASP A 74 30.76 14.91 -1.98
CA ASP A 74 31.71 13.84 -1.69
C ASP A 74 31.31 12.60 -2.51
N ALA A 75 32.06 12.37 -3.58
CA ALA A 75 31.75 11.41 -4.65
C ALA A 75 32.00 9.95 -4.26
N ASP A 76 32.43 9.66 -3.03
CA ASP A 76 32.79 8.31 -2.60
C ASP A 76 31.64 7.54 -1.91
N ASP A 77 30.51 8.20 -1.60
CA ASP A 77 29.39 7.58 -0.87
C ASP A 77 28.36 6.87 -1.76
N TYR A 78 28.51 6.91 -3.10
CA TYR A 78 27.47 6.47 -4.02
C TYR A 78 27.77 5.17 -4.80
N PHE A 79 29.01 4.68 -4.84
CA PHE A 79 29.36 3.41 -5.51
C PHE A 79 30.64 2.77 -4.93
N PRO A 80 30.65 1.50 -4.49
CA PRO A 80 31.88 0.79 -4.15
C PRO A 80 32.76 0.59 -5.39
N GLN A 81 34.03 1.00 -5.32
CA GLN A 81 34.99 0.86 -6.42
C GLN A 81 35.37 -0.61 -6.66
N SER A 82 34.98 -1.15 -7.82
CA SER A 82 35.58 -2.38 -8.35
C SER A 82 36.97 -2.07 -8.91
N SER A 83 37.99 -2.63 -8.27
CA SER A 83 39.39 -2.60 -8.71
C SER A 83 39.58 -3.21 -10.10
N SER A 84 40.27 -2.52 -11.01
CA SER A 84 40.84 -3.12 -12.22
C SER A 84 42.29 -2.66 -12.43
N PRO A 85 43.24 -3.56 -12.78
CA PRO A 85 44.60 -3.16 -13.11
C PRO A 85 44.80 -2.92 -14.62
N LYS A 86 45.22 -1.68 -14.91
CA LYS A 86 46.25 -1.20 -15.85
C LYS A 86 46.55 -1.95 -17.18
N SER A 87 46.43 -1.14 -18.24
CA SER A 87 47.37 -0.93 -19.37
C SER A 87 47.21 -1.78 -20.65
N LYS A 88 46.95 -1.14 -21.80
CA LYS A 88 47.93 -0.54 -22.73
C LYS A 88 47.22 0.01 -23.98
N ARG A 89 47.59 1.24 -24.37
CA ARG A 89 47.27 1.86 -25.66
C ARG A 89 48.12 1.23 -26.79
N LYS A 90 47.52 0.92 -27.94
CA LYS A 90 48.12 1.22 -29.25
C LYS A 90 47.09 1.29 -30.40
N LYS A 91 47.25 2.39 -31.17
CA LYS A 91 46.74 2.81 -32.49
C LYS A 91 46.46 1.66 -33.48
N GLU A 92 45.29 1.62 -34.13
CA GLU A 92 44.89 2.32 -35.39
C GLU A 92 45.04 1.39 -36.60
N GLN A 93 43.93 1.02 -37.24
CA GLN A 93 43.78 1.06 -38.70
C GLN A 93 42.34 0.77 -39.16
N GLN A 94 41.92 1.59 -40.11
CA GLN A 94 40.62 1.61 -40.78
C GLN A 94 40.50 0.53 -41.88
N LYS A 95 39.24 0.13 -42.10
CA LYS A 95 38.62 -0.44 -43.30
C LYS A 95 38.91 -1.91 -43.64
N THR A 96 37.85 -2.72 -43.58
CA THR A 96 37.09 -3.11 -44.77
C THR A 96 35.75 -3.74 -44.38
N ARG A 97 34.72 -3.45 -45.19
CA ARG A 97 33.35 -3.92 -45.06
C ARG A 97 33.27 -5.45 -45.23
N GLY A 98 32.70 -6.13 -44.25
CA GLY A 98 32.23 -7.51 -44.37
C GLY A 98 31.19 -7.75 -43.29
N GLY A 99 29.92 -7.91 -43.70
CA GLY A 99 28.81 -8.15 -42.79
C GLY A 99 29.06 -9.40 -41.95
N LYS A 100 29.31 -9.21 -40.67
CA LYS A 100 29.35 -10.27 -39.67
C LYS A 100 28.18 -10.01 -38.74
N GLN A 101 27.20 -10.91 -38.72
CA GLN A 101 26.18 -10.92 -37.68
C GLN A 101 26.91 -10.90 -36.34
N VAL A 102 26.76 -9.80 -35.60
CA VAL A 102 27.17 -9.73 -34.21
C VAL A 102 26.15 -10.61 -33.49
N GLN A 103 26.55 -11.84 -33.18
CA GLN A 103 25.86 -12.60 -32.15
C GLN A 103 26.05 -11.81 -30.86
N ASP A 104 24.94 -11.37 -30.27
CA ASP A 104 24.97 -10.80 -28.93
C ASP A 104 25.72 -11.78 -28.02
N PRO A 105 26.64 -11.29 -27.16
CA PRO A 105 27.34 -12.15 -26.24
C PRO A 105 26.32 -12.95 -25.41
N PRO A 106 26.59 -14.23 -25.08
CA PRO A 106 25.69 -15.02 -24.25
C PRO A 106 25.39 -14.24 -22.97
N VAL A 107 24.13 -13.87 -22.76
CA VAL A 107 23.71 -13.28 -21.50
C VAL A 107 23.90 -14.36 -20.46
N GLU A 108 24.93 -14.24 -19.63
CA GLU A 108 25.14 -15.15 -18.52
C GLU A 108 23.84 -15.23 -17.69
N PRO A 109 23.35 -16.44 -17.37
CA PRO A 109 22.10 -16.58 -16.65
C PRO A 109 22.24 -15.89 -15.29
N LYS A 110 21.35 -14.92 -15.01
CA LYS A 110 21.30 -14.27 -13.69
C LYS A 110 21.18 -15.35 -12.62
N PRO A 111 21.95 -15.27 -11.52
CA PRO A 111 21.90 -16.28 -10.48
C PRO A 111 20.46 -16.41 -9.92
N PRO A 112 20.06 -17.62 -9.48
CA PRO A 112 18.72 -17.84 -8.97
C PRO A 112 18.45 -16.92 -7.78
N ARG A 113 17.26 -16.34 -7.75
CA ARG A 113 16.81 -15.51 -6.62
C ARG A 113 16.72 -16.40 -5.37
N THR A 114 17.13 -15.85 -4.23
CA THR A 114 17.13 -16.57 -2.94
C THR A 114 16.53 -15.70 -1.85
N THR A 115 16.15 -16.31 -0.72
CA THR A 115 15.50 -15.63 0.40
C THR A 115 16.34 -15.69 1.68
N HIS A 116 16.02 -14.83 2.64
CA HIS A 116 16.55 -14.82 4.01
C HIS A 116 15.42 -14.46 5.00
N LYS A 117 15.68 -14.58 6.31
CA LYS A 117 14.71 -14.30 7.38
C LYS A 117 15.19 -13.22 8.34
N LEU A 118 15.30 -11.98 7.87
CA LEU A 118 15.71 -10.84 8.71
C LEU A 118 14.54 -10.00 9.23
N LEU A 119 13.34 -10.16 8.66
CA LEU A 119 12.13 -9.46 9.09
C LEU A 119 11.35 -10.30 10.10
N GLN A 120 10.54 -9.64 10.93
CA GLN A 120 9.61 -10.30 11.84
C GLN A 120 8.32 -9.50 12.07
N VAL A 121 7.32 -10.19 12.59
CA VAL A 121 6.09 -9.59 13.14
C VAL A 121 6.39 -9.01 14.53
N ILE A 122 6.00 -7.76 14.77
CA ILE A 122 6.39 -6.96 15.95
C ILE A 122 5.38 -7.13 17.09
N GLY A 123 4.08 -7.04 16.77
CA GLY A 123 2.98 -7.07 17.72
C GLY A 123 1.87 -8.03 17.29
N GLY A 124 0.85 -8.18 18.14
CA GLY A 124 -0.32 -8.99 17.83
C GLY A 124 -0.15 -10.50 18.05
N THR A 125 -1.05 -11.29 17.46
CA THR A 125 -1.17 -12.75 17.64
C THR A 125 -0.02 -13.53 17.02
N ALA A 126 0.54 -13.08 15.90
CA ALA A 126 1.68 -13.71 15.21
C ALA A 126 3.04 -13.10 15.61
N ARG A 127 3.10 -12.34 16.71
CA ARG A 127 4.29 -11.64 17.18
C ARG A 127 5.53 -12.55 17.26
N ARG A 128 6.69 -12.01 16.88
CA ARG A 128 8.02 -12.66 16.81
C ARG A 128 8.16 -13.73 15.72
N THR A 129 7.14 -13.95 14.88
CA THR A 129 7.27 -14.83 13.71
C THR A 129 8.22 -14.21 12.69
N LYS A 130 9.23 -14.97 12.26
CA LYS A 130 10.21 -14.55 11.25
C LYS A 130 9.63 -14.66 9.84
N LEU A 131 9.81 -13.62 9.04
CA LEU A 131 9.31 -13.53 7.68
C LEU A 131 10.45 -13.69 6.68
N LEU A 132 10.16 -14.40 5.59
CA LEU A 132 11.00 -14.47 4.40
C LEU A 132 11.08 -13.11 3.72
N SER A 133 12.24 -12.82 3.15
CA SER A 133 12.53 -11.64 2.34
C SER A 133 13.49 -12.03 1.21
N PRO A 134 13.36 -11.46 0.00
CA PRO A 134 14.36 -11.64 -1.06
C PRO A 134 15.76 -11.20 -0.59
N LYS A 135 16.82 -11.90 -0.99
CA LYS A 135 18.22 -11.47 -0.71
C LYS A 135 18.67 -10.32 -1.60
N SER A 136 18.24 -10.29 -2.85
CA SER A 136 18.60 -9.27 -3.84
C SER A 136 17.73 -8.01 -3.71
N MET A 137 17.50 -7.53 -2.49
CA MET A 137 16.61 -6.39 -2.27
C MET A 137 17.29 -5.11 -2.77
N ASP A 138 16.99 -4.74 -4.01
CA ASP A 138 17.25 -3.41 -4.56
C ASP A 138 16.39 -2.33 -3.85
N VAL A 139 15.36 -2.76 -3.11
CA VAL A 139 14.42 -1.92 -2.38
C VAL A 139 14.43 -2.28 -0.90
N ARG A 140 14.57 -1.28 -0.02
CA ARG A 140 14.58 -1.48 1.43
C ARG A 140 13.15 -1.71 1.95
N PRO A 141 12.89 -2.74 2.77
CA PRO A 141 11.58 -2.91 3.41
C PRO A 141 11.36 -1.82 4.49
N MET A 142 10.09 -1.52 4.80
CA MET A 142 9.75 -0.63 5.91
C MET A 142 10.45 -1.09 7.19
N MET A 143 11.18 -0.19 7.83
CA MET A 143 11.94 -0.49 9.04
C MET A 143 11.02 -0.92 10.19
N GLU A 144 11.46 -1.87 11.05
CA GLU A 144 10.65 -2.31 12.19
C GLU A 144 10.23 -1.16 13.11
N VAL A 145 11.11 -0.18 13.34
CA VAL A 145 10.79 1.00 14.17
C VAL A 145 9.72 1.87 13.51
N VAL A 146 9.77 2.04 12.19
CA VAL A 146 8.78 2.82 11.43
C VAL A 146 7.44 2.09 11.43
N LYS A 147 7.45 0.77 11.16
CA LYS A 147 6.27 -0.08 11.20
C LYS A 147 5.61 -0.07 12.58
N GLY A 148 6.39 -0.28 13.65
CA GLY A 148 5.89 -0.21 15.01
C GLY A 148 5.24 1.14 15.33
N ALA A 149 5.92 2.24 15.00
CA ALA A 149 5.37 3.58 15.20
C ALA A 149 4.08 3.82 14.40
N ALA A 150 3.98 3.32 13.17
CA ALA A 150 2.77 3.45 12.35
C ALA A 150 1.56 2.80 13.04
N PHE A 151 1.70 1.54 13.46
CA PHE A 151 0.62 0.82 14.12
C PHE A 151 0.25 1.40 15.49
N ASP A 152 1.23 1.87 16.27
CA ASP A 152 0.96 2.52 17.56
C ASP A 152 0.16 3.83 17.36
N ILE A 153 0.46 4.59 16.31
CA ILE A 153 -0.29 5.82 15.98
C ILE A 153 -1.69 5.46 15.50
N LEU A 154 -1.85 4.46 14.62
CA LEU A 154 -3.16 4.01 14.14
C LEU A 154 -4.07 3.53 15.27
N GLN A 155 -3.55 2.72 16.20
CA GLN A 155 -4.28 2.23 17.37
C GLN A 155 -4.72 3.40 18.27
N ALA A 156 -3.83 4.35 18.53
CA ALA A 156 -4.15 5.53 19.32
C ALA A 156 -5.16 6.46 18.60
N ALA A 157 -5.07 6.61 17.28
CA ALA A 157 -5.97 7.45 16.49
C ALA A 157 -7.36 6.82 16.32
N GLY A 158 -7.43 5.49 16.17
CA GLY A 158 -8.67 4.72 16.05
C GLY A 158 -9.39 4.48 17.38
N GLY A 159 -8.90 5.02 18.50
CA GLY A 159 -9.54 4.92 19.81
C GLY A 159 -9.38 3.58 20.53
N SER A 160 -8.60 2.64 19.97
CA SER A 160 -8.36 1.32 20.55
C SER A 160 -6.85 1.09 20.71
N PRO A 161 -6.27 1.38 21.90
CA PRO A 161 -4.83 1.27 22.12
C PRO A 161 -4.31 -0.17 22.18
N ALA A 162 -5.19 -1.16 22.36
CA ALA A 162 -4.81 -2.57 22.52
C ALA A 162 -4.75 -3.34 21.19
N SER A 163 -5.52 -2.93 20.18
CA SER A 163 -5.69 -3.65 18.92
C SER A 163 -6.24 -2.71 17.85
N LEU A 164 -5.95 -2.99 16.58
CA LEU A 164 -6.60 -2.29 15.47
C LEU A 164 -8.10 -2.58 15.48
N ARG A 165 -8.88 -1.67 14.90
CA ARG A 165 -10.29 -1.97 14.66
C ARG A 165 -10.36 -3.09 13.62
N PRO A 166 -11.24 -4.09 13.80
CA PRO A 166 -11.57 -5.04 12.74
C PRO A 166 -12.00 -4.27 11.49
N GLY A 167 -11.62 -4.77 10.33
CA GLY A 167 -11.78 -4.04 9.07
C GLY A 167 -10.89 -4.59 7.97
N ARG A 168 -10.92 -3.92 6.83
CA ARG A 168 -10.19 -4.30 5.62
C ARG A 168 -8.97 -3.41 5.43
N TRP A 169 -7.85 -4.02 5.05
CA TRP A 169 -6.60 -3.32 4.77
C TRP A 169 -6.17 -3.52 3.32
N LEU A 170 -5.73 -2.46 2.65
CA LEU A 170 -5.13 -2.53 1.32
C LEU A 170 -3.63 -2.22 1.40
N ASP A 171 -2.78 -3.21 1.14
CA ASP A 171 -1.33 -3.06 1.10
C ASP A 171 -0.85 -2.92 -0.35
N LEU A 172 -0.72 -1.67 -0.83
CA LEU A 172 -0.51 -1.38 -2.25
C LEU A 172 0.87 -1.83 -2.77
N TYR A 173 1.89 -1.90 -1.91
CA TYR A 173 3.24 -2.30 -2.30
C TYR A 173 3.72 -3.40 -1.35
N SER A 174 3.02 -4.52 -1.40
CA SER A 174 3.05 -5.55 -0.36
C SER A 174 4.43 -6.19 -0.18
N GLY A 175 5.15 -6.49 -1.26
CA GLY A 175 6.42 -7.18 -1.23
C GLY A 175 6.35 -8.45 -0.39
N THR A 176 7.07 -8.44 0.74
CA THR A 176 7.10 -9.56 1.70
C THR A 176 5.79 -9.80 2.47
N GLY A 177 4.84 -8.86 2.40
CA GLY A 177 3.62 -8.83 3.21
C GLY A 177 3.82 -8.30 4.63
N SER A 178 5.01 -7.80 4.97
CA SER A 178 5.40 -7.40 6.34
C SER A 178 4.44 -6.41 7.01
N VAL A 179 3.83 -5.48 6.26
CA VAL A 179 2.87 -4.49 6.78
C VAL A 179 1.49 -5.11 6.92
N GLY A 180 0.93 -5.69 5.85
CA GLY A 180 -0.37 -6.38 5.93
C GLY A 180 -0.43 -7.51 6.97
N ILE A 181 0.60 -8.34 7.09
CA ILE A 181 0.69 -9.39 8.13
C ILE A 181 0.69 -8.80 9.54
N GLU A 182 1.36 -7.66 9.73
CA GLU A 182 1.32 -6.95 11.02
C GLU A 182 -0.08 -6.43 11.32
N ALA A 183 -0.83 -6.00 10.31
CA ALA A 183 -2.23 -5.59 10.46
C ALA A 183 -3.12 -6.76 10.89
N LEU A 184 -3.04 -7.91 10.23
CA LEU A 184 -3.79 -9.14 10.60
C LEU A 184 -3.42 -9.58 12.02
N SER A 185 -2.12 -9.63 12.33
CA SER A 185 -1.63 -9.95 13.67
C SER A 185 -2.24 -9.03 14.74
N ARG A 186 -2.46 -7.74 14.42
CA ARG A 186 -3.02 -6.74 15.35
C ARG A 186 -4.55 -6.64 15.33
N GLY A 187 -5.26 -7.51 14.62
CA GLY A 187 -6.72 -7.63 14.67
C GLY A 187 -7.47 -7.08 13.45
N CYS A 188 -6.78 -6.76 12.35
CA CYS A 188 -7.44 -6.51 11.07
C CYS A 188 -8.10 -7.81 10.58
N SER A 189 -9.26 -7.72 9.91
CA SER A 189 -10.07 -8.88 9.54
C SER A 189 -9.68 -9.47 8.18
N GLU A 190 -9.23 -8.64 7.26
CA GLU A 190 -8.90 -9.03 5.90
C GLU A 190 -7.83 -8.08 5.35
N VAL A 191 -6.85 -8.61 4.61
CA VAL A 191 -5.88 -7.80 3.88
C VAL A 191 -5.88 -8.14 2.40
N HIS A 192 -5.97 -7.11 1.57
CA HIS A 192 -5.68 -7.17 0.15
C HIS A 192 -4.21 -6.79 -0.08
N PHE A 193 -3.42 -7.72 -0.62
CA PHE A 193 -2.01 -7.53 -0.94
C PHE A 193 -1.84 -7.29 -2.44
N VAL A 194 -1.29 -6.14 -2.84
CA VAL A 194 -0.92 -5.85 -4.24
C VAL A 194 0.58 -6.00 -4.41
N GLU A 195 1.00 -6.93 -5.28
CA GLU A 195 2.41 -7.20 -5.58
C GLU A 195 2.56 -7.56 -7.06
N MET A 196 3.55 -6.99 -7.75
CA MET A 196 3.71 -7.19 -9.19
C MET A 196 4.59 -8.37 -9.57
N ASP A 197 5.54 -8.77 -8.71
CA ASP A 197 6.52 -9.80 -9.03
C ASP A 197 5.96 -11.20 -8.64
N PRO A 198 5.65 -12.08 -9.61
CA PRO A 198 5.08 -13.38 -9.31
C PRO A 198 5.98 -14.25 -8.44
N TRP A 199 7.31 -14.11 -8.54
CA TRP A 199 8.25 -14.84 -7.69
C TRP A 199 8.21 -14.35 -6.25
N VAL A 200 8.06 -13.05 -6.02
CA VAL A 200 7.85 -12.52 -4.66
C VAL A 200 6.53 -13.07 -4.09
N VAL A 201 5.48 -13.13 -4.91
CA VAL A 201 4.20 -13.72 -4.50
C VAL A 201 4.34 -15.20 -4.12
N SER A 202 4.93 -16.02 -4.98
CA SER A 202 5.01 -17.48 -4.79
C SER A 202 6.02 -17.90 -3.72
N ASP A 203 7.19 -17.27 -3.69
CA ASP A 203 8.33 -17.75 -2.89
C ASP A 203 8.51 -16.96 -1.58
N VAL A 204 7.77 -15.86 -1.39
CA VAL A 204 7.91 -14.99 -0.20
C VAL A 204 6.57 -14.69 0.45
N LEU A 205 5.69 -13.95 -0.22
CA LEU A 205 4.44 -13.45 0.37
C LEU A 205 3.53 -14.60 0.81
N ARG A 206 3.23 -15.55 -0.09
CA ARG A 206 2.36 -16.69 0.23
C ARG A 206 2.93 -17.58 1.33
N PRO A 207 4.22 -18.01 1.29
CA PRO A 207 4.82 -18.74 2.42
C PRO A 207 4.80 -17.97 3.75
N ASN A 208 4.93 -16.64 3.71
CA ASN A 208 4.81 -15.81 4.92
C ASN A 208 3.39 -15.80 5.49
N LEU A 209 2.36 -15.77 4.63
CA LEU A 209 0.96 -15.88 5.04
C LEU A 209 0.66 -17.27 5.61
N GLU A 210 1.18 -18.32 4.99
CA GLU A 210 1.01 -19.71 5.47
C GLU A 210 1.64 -19.90 6.86
N VAL A 211 2.91 -19.48 7.06
CA VAL A 211 3.58 -19.68 8.36
C VAL A 211 2.99 -18.83 9.48
N THR A 212 2.32 -17.72 9.14
CA THR A 212 1.62 -16.86 10.11
C THR A 212 0.17 -17.27 10.34
N GLY A 213 -0.36 -18.20 9.54
CA GLY A 213 -1.73 -18.69 9.65
C GLY A 213 -2.79 -17.73 9.10
N PHE A 214 -2.40 -16.81 8.21
CA PHE A 214 -3.25 -15.72 7.73
C PHE A 214 -3.66 -15.84 6.26
N ILE A 215 -3.41 -16.99 5.63
CA ILE A 215 -3.72 -17.19 4.21
C ILE A 215 -5.22 -17.05 3.90
N ASP A 216 -6.08 -17.46 4.83
CA ASP A 216 -7.55 -17.41 4.66
C ASP A 216 -8.12 -15.99 4.84
N ASP A 217 -7.40 -15.11 5.54
CA ASP A 217 -7.76 -13.70 5.74
C ASP A 217 -7.08 -12.76 4.71
N SER A 218 -6.57 -13.33 3.61
CA SER A 218 -5.72 -12.64 2.64
C SER A 218 -6.21 -12.77 1.20
N VAL A 219 -6.24 -11.66 0.48
CA VAL A 219 -6.49 -11.62 -0.97
C VAL A 219 -5.24 -11.10 -1.69
N ILE A 220 -4.61 -11.92 -2.52
CA ILE A 220 -3.39 -11.53 -3.25
C ILE A 220 -3.71 -11.13 -4.69
N HIS A 221 -3.32 -9.91 -5.05
CA HIS A 221 -3.44 -9.33 -6.38
C HIS A 221 -2.05 -9.28 -7.03
N THR A 222 -1.75 -10.26 -7.87
CA THR A 222 -0.47 -10.32 -8.61
C THR A 222 -0.48 -9.36 -9.81
N VAL A 223 -0.35 -8.06 -9.54
CA VAL A 223 -0.52 -6.98 -10.52
C VAL A 223 0.28 -5.75 -10.09
N ARG A 224 0.62 -4.88 -11.05
CA ARG A 224 1.14 -3.55 -10.75
C ARG A 224 0.05 -2.65 -10.17
N VAL A 225 0.43 -1.74 -9.27
CA VAL A 225 -0.48 -0.82 -8.59
C VAL A 225 -1.30 0.02 -9.57
N GLU A 226 -0.69 0.52 -10.64
CA GLU A 226 -1.41 1.34 -11.63
C GLU A 226 -2.55 0.55 -12.27
N LYS A 227 -2.28 -0.71 -12.65
CA LYS A 227 -3.29 -1.63 -13.21
C LYS A 227 -4.31 -2.10 -12.19
N PHE A 228 -3.95 -2.13 -10.91
CA PHE A 228 -4.90 -2.41 -9.83
C PHE A 228 -5.94 -1.30 -9.73
N PHE A 229 -5.51 -0.03 -9.76
CA PHE A 229 -6.41 1.13 -9.77
C PHE A 229 -7.28 1.21 -11.03
N GLU A 230 -6.77 0.83 -12.21
CA GLU A 230 -7.60 0.73 -13.44
C GLU A 230 -8.79 -0.25 -13.29
N ARG A 231 -8.72 -1.18 -12.35
CA ARG A 231 -9.75 -2.20 -12.09
C ARG A 231 -10.47 -1.96 -10.77
N ALA A 232 -10.35 -0.77 -10.17
CA ALA A 232 -10.88 -0.50 -8.84
C ALA A 232 -12.37 -0.85 -8.70
N GLU A 233 -13.17 -0.54 -9.72
CA GLU A 233 -14.61 -0.83 -9.76
C GLU A 233 -14.93 -2.34 -9.71
N GLN A 234 -14.01 -3.21 -10.12
CA GLN A 234 -14.19 -4.67 -10.09
C GLN A 234 -13.98 -5.26 -8.70
N PHE A 235 -13.24 -4.55 -7.84
CA PHE A 235 -12.86 -5.02 -6.50
C PHE A 235 -13.75 -4.43 -5.41
N VAL A 236 -14.41 -3.30 -5.69
CA VAL A 236 -15.39 -2.67 -4.82
C VAL A 236 -16.77 -3.21 -5.18
N GLY A 237 -17.12 -4.39 -4.67
CA GLY A 237 -18.53 -4.78 -4.60
C GLY A 237 -19.25 -3.81 -3.66
N ASN A 238 -20.39 -3.26 -4.09
CA ASN A 238 -21.30 -2.43 -3.27
C ASN A 238 -20.64 -1.37 -2.35
N ASN A 239 -19.82 -0.45 -2.87
CA ASN A 239 -19.28 0.71 -2.12
C ASN A 239 -18.33 0.40 -0.95
N ASP A 240 -17.72 -0.79 -0.87
CA ASP A 240 -16.81 -1.09 0.24
C ASP A 240 -15.41 -0.46 0.05
N THR A 241 -15.22 0.70 0.67
CA THR A 241 -13.92 1.33 0.93
C THR A 241 -13.05 0.45 1.84
N PHE A 242 -11.75 0.75 1.93
CA PHE A 242 -10.86 0.13 2.91
C PHE A 242 -10.79 0.95 4.20
N ASP A 243 -10.75 0.29 5.35
CA ASP A 243 -10.52 0.96 6.64
C ASP A 243 -9.09 1.47 6.76
N TYR A 244 -8.15 0.75 6.13
CA TYR A 244 -6.72 1.04 6.18
C TYR A 244 -6.07 0.85 4.81
N ILE A 245 -5.14 1.74 4.45
CA ILE A 245 -4.33 1.62 3.23
C ILE A 245 -2.87 1.87 3.59
N SER A 246 -1.96 0.97 3.21
CA SER A 246 -0.51 1.20 3.27
C SER A 246 0.09 1.48 1.91
N VAL A 247 0.94 2.50 1.87
CA VAL A 247 1.62 3.00 0.68
C VAL A 247 3.12 3.04 0.98
N THR A 248 3.82 1.95 0.63
CA THR A 248 5.27 1.78 0.88
C THR A 248 6.03 1.49 -0.41
N PRO A 249 5.98 2.42 -1.40
CA PRO A 249 6.58 2.20 -2.68
C PRO A 249 8.12 2.21 -2.61
N PRO A 250 8.80 1.56 -3.58
CA PRO A 250 10.23 1.79 -3.79
C PRO A 250 10.49 3.28 -4.06
N TYR A 251 11.24 3.94 -3.16
CA TYR A 251 11.33 5.41 -3.11
C TYR A 251 11.71 6.10 -4.43
N ALA A 252 12.49 5.45 -5.29
CA ALA A 252 13.02 6.04 -6.52
C ALA A 252 12.11 5.83 -7.74
N GLU A 253 11.04 5.05 -7.62
CA GLU A 253 10.29 4.53 -8.77
C GLU A 253 8.90 5.14 -8.91
N VAL A 254 8.48 6.03 -7.99
CA VAL A 254 7.15 6.61 -8.01
C VAL A 254 7.16 8.14 -7.87
N ASP A 255 6.19 8.78 -8.54
CA ASP A 255 5.80 10.15 -8.26
C ASP A 255 4.71 10.13 -7.17
N TYR A 256 5.07 10.58 -5.97
CA TYR A 256 4.18 10.58 -4.82
C TYR A 256 2.97 11.52 -5.00
N VAL A 257 3.12 12.62 -5.73
CA VAL A 257 2.02 13.56 -5.97
C VAL A 257 0.97 12.90 -6.85
N VAL A 258 1.41 12.20 -7.91
CA VAL A 258 0.50 11.45 -8.80
C VAL A 258 -0.12 10.27 -8.06
N LEU A 259 0.69 9.49 -7.34
CA LEU A 259 0.21 8.32 -6.59
C LEU A 259 -0.85 8.69 -5.56
N MET A 260 -0.58 9.72 -4.74
CA MET A 260 -1.52 10.17 -3.71
C MET A 260 -2.80 10.77 -4.31
N ARG A 261 -2.72 11.39 -5.50
CA ARG A 261 -3.90 11.85 -6.22
C ARG A 261 -4.76 10.67 -6.68
N VAL A 262 -4.16 9.67 -7.31
CA VAL A 262 -4.87 8.45 -7.74
C VAL A 262 -5.54 7.76 -6.54
N ILE A 263 -4.83 7.65 -5.42
CA ILE A 263 -5.40 7.10 -4.19
C ILE A 263 -6.60 7.94 -3.73
N SER A 264 -6.46 9.26 -3.68
CA SER A 264 -7.52 10.17 -3.21
C SER A 264 -8.80 10.15 -4.06
N GLU A 265 -8.66 9.87 -5.36
CA GLU A 265 -9.77 9.82 -6.32
C GLU A 265 -10.34 8.40 -6.47
N SER A 266 -9.70 7.40 -5.85
CA SER A 266 -10.12 6.00 -5.95
C SER A 266 -11.34 5.69 -5.07
N PRO A 267 -12.18 4.71 -5.46
CA PRO A 267 -13.30 4.26 -4.63
C PRO A 267 -12.86 3.51 -3.37
N PHE A 268 -11.55 3.33 -3.15
CA PHE A 268 -11.00 2.65 -1.98
C PHE A 268 -10.94 3.54 -0.74
N VAL A 269 -11.02 4.86 -0.90
CA VAL A 269 -10.90 5.84 0.19
C VAL A 269 -12.29 6.35 0.58
N GLY A 270 -12.67 6.11 1.83
CA GLY A 270 -13.88 6.65 2.46
C GLY A 270 -13.56 7.68 3.54
N ASP A 271 -14.61 8.22 4.15
CA ASP A 271 -14.49 9.26 5.19
C ASP A 271 -13.78 8.76 6.47
N ASP A 272 -13.84 7.46 6.74
CA ASP A 272 -13.27 6.82 7.94
C ASP A 272 -11.97 6.03 7.68
N THR A 273 -11.45 6.09 6.46
CA THR A 273 -10.22 5.40 6.04
C THR A 273 -8.98 6.02 6.69
N PHE A 274 -8.01 5.19 7.07
CA PHE A 274 -6.66 5.62 7.43
C PHE A 274 -5.66 5.25 6.34
N ILE A 275 -4.80 6.18 5.94
CA ILE A 275 -3.75 5.94 4.95
C ILE A 275 -2.39 6.15 5.60
N VAL A 276 -1.53 5.13 5.56
CA VAL A 276 -0.15 5.17 6.02
C VAL A 276 0.76 5.26 4.81
N VAL A 277 1.58 6.31 4.73
CA VAL A 277 2.49 6.54 3.61
C VAL A 277 3.90 6.69 4.11
N GLU A 278 4.81 5.89 3.55
CA GLU A 278 6.25 6.02 3.75
C GLU A 278 6.86 6.71 2.52
N TYR A 279 7.63 7.79 2.71
CA TYR A 279 8.18 8.60 1.61
C TYR A 279 9.50 9.27 1.99
N PRO A 280 10.35 9.71 1.02
CA PRO A 280 11.66 10.27 1.32
C PRO A 280 11.63 11.74 1.78
N LEU A 281 12.67 12.18 2.51
CA LEU A 281 12.76 13.51 3.13
C LEU A 281 12.57 14.73 2.22
N LYS A 282 12.86 14.59 0.93
CA LYS A 282 12.83 15.69 -0.04
C LYS A 282 11.55 15.69 -0.89
N THR A 283 10.47 15.09 -0.39
CA THR A 283 9.17 15.04 -1.06
C THR A 283 8.16 15.84 -0.27
N ASP A 284 7.57 16.83 -0.94
CA ASP A 284 6.45 17.59 -0.39
C ASP A 284 5.16 16.78 -0.52
N MET A 285 4.49 16.57 0.61
CA MET A 285 3.25 15.79 0.70
C MET A 285 2.07 16.70 1.03
N LEU A 286 0.94 16.43 0.38
CA LEU A 286 -0.31 17.18 0.56
C LEU A 286 -0.79 17.14 2.01
N GLU A 287 -1.51 18.17 2.46
CA GLU A 287 -2.11 18.21 3.81
C GLU A 287 -3.39 17.35 3.93
N SER A 288 -3.93 16.90 2.80
CA SER A 288 -5.12 16.05 2.72
C SER A 288 -4.98 14.99 1.61
N CYS A 289 -5.77 13.94 1.73
CA CYS A 289 -5.92 12.90 0.70
C CYS A 289 -7.40 12.51 0.63
N GLY A 290 -8.11 12.97 -0.41
CA GLY A 290 -9.56 12.80 -0.51
C GLY A 290 -10.27 13.51 0.65
N PRO A 291 -11.21 12.85 1.35
CA PRO A 291 -11.88 13.41 2.53
C PRO A 291 -10.99 13.45 3.79
N LEU A 292 -9.78 12.86 3.74
CA LEU A 292 -8.92 12.66 4.89
C LEU A 292 -7.94 13.82 5.09
N VAL A 293 -7.59 14.07 6.35
CA VAL A 293 -6.60 15.08 6.75
C VAL A 293 -5.32 14.42 7.26
N LYS A 294 -4.17 15.09 7.08
CA LYS A 294 -2.90 14.61 7.63
C LYS A 294 -2.93 14.71 9.17
N ILE A 295 -2.89 13.55 9.83
CA ILE A 295 -2.91 13.39 11.29
C ILE A 295 -1.49 13.49 11.85
N THR A 296 -0.52 12.90 11.15
CA THR A 296 0.88 12.92 11.55
C THR A 296 1.79 12.92 10.35
N ASP A 297 2.99 13.44 10.56
CA ASP A 297 4.07 13.49 9.60
C ASP A 297 5.37 13.43 10.41
N ARG A 298 6.00 12.25 10.46
CA ARG A 298 7.12 11.96 11.37
C ARG A 298 8.35 11.51 10.61
N ARG A 299 9.48 12.14 10.90
CA ARG A 299 10.77 11.79 10.32
C ARG A 299 11.44 10.62 11.06
N PHE A 300 11.90 9.65 10.28
CA PHE A 300 12.73 8.52 10.68
C PHE A 300 13.99 8.47 9.81
N GLY A 301 15.05 9.17 10.24
CA GLY A 301 16.27 9.28 9.46
C GLY A 301 16.07 10.02 8.13
N ARG A 302 16.13 9.29 7.01
CA ARG A 302 15.94 9.81 5.63
C ARG A 302 14.52 9.62 5.09
N THR A 303 13.65 9.02 5.88
CA THR A 303 12.28 8.68 5.52
C THR A 303 11.31 9.47 6.40
N LEU A 304 10.14 9.82 5.88
CA LEU A 304 8.99 10.24 6.68
C LEU A 304 7.89 9.19 6.60
N LEU A 305 7.11 9.18 7.67
CA LEU A 305 5.87 8.44 7.80
C LEU A 305 4.74 9.47 7.99
N ALA A 306 3.89 9.61 6.97
CA ALA A 306 2.64 10.34 7.09
C ALA A 306 1.50 9.37 7.38
N ILE A 307 0.54 9.82 8.19
CA ILE A 307 -0.75 9.15 8.36
C ILE A 307 -1.84 10.16 8.07
N TYR A 308 -2.69 9.85 7.09
CA TYR A 308 -3.94 10.54 6.82
C TYR A 308 -5.08 9.76 7.45
N GLY A 309 -6.11 10.46 7.90
CA GLY A 309 -7.32 9.81 8.37
C GLY A 309 -8.47 10.77 8.60
N PRO A 310 -9.60 10.28 9.12
CA PRO A 310 -10.77 11.09 9.39
C PRO A 310 -10.47 12.33 10.23
N THR A 311 -11.22 13.40 9.98
CA THR A 311 -11.08 14.67 10.71
C THR A 311 -11.26 14.49 12.23
N TRP A 312 -12.13 13.57 12.66
CA TRP A 312 -12.35 13.28 14.08
C TRP A 312 -11.11 12.65 14.76
N ALA A 313 -10.21 12.02 14.01
CA ALA A 313 -8.99 11.40 14.52
C ALA A 313 -7.82 12.41 14.66
N GLN A 314 -7.98 13.63 14.14
CA GLN A 314 -6.98 14.68 14.28
C GLN A 314 -6.93 15.17 15.73
N LYS A 315 -5.81 14.92 16.42
CA LYS A 315 -5.60 15.51 17.75
C LYS A 315 -5.52 17.03 17.61
N LYS A 316 -6.35 17.78 18.36
CA LYS A 316 -6.20 19.24 18.50
C LYS A 316 -4.77 19.53 18.94
N ARG A 317 -3.95 20.12 18.07
CA ARG A 317 -2.64 20.66 18.48
C ARG A 317 -2.95 21.71 19.55
N LYS A 318 -2.52 21.50 20.80
CA LYS A 318 -2.49 22.60 21.78
C LYS A 318 -1.62 23.68 21.14
N SER A 319 -2.21 24.81 20.77
CA SER A 319 -1.48 25.98 20.29
C SER A 319 -0.46 26.33 21.36
N LYS A 320 0.82 26.15 21.04
CA LYS A 320 1.91 26.59 21.90
C LYS A 320 2.11 28.09 21.67
N TYR A 321 1.06 28.87 21.90
CA TYR A 321 1.02 30.34 21.87
C TYR A 321 -0.15 30.79 22.74
N GLU A 322 -0.01 30.58 24.05
CA GLU A 322 -0.78 31.36 25.01
C GLU A 322 0.04 31.46 26.30
N LYS A 323 0.26 32.71 26.71
CA LYS A 323 0.89 33.19 27.96
C LYS A 323 2.42 33.26 27.97
N HIS A 324 2.93 34.38 27.47
CA HIS A 324 3.61 35.35 28.33
C HIS A 324 2.98 36.72 28.03
N ASN A 325 1.94 37.05 28.80
CA ASN A 325 1.57 38.44 29.09
C ASN A 325 2.18 38.77 30.45
#